data_AF-A0AAN5C1J0-F1
#
_entry.id   AF-A0AAN5C1J0-F1
#
_cell.length_a   1.000
_cell.length_b   1.000
_cell.length_c   1.000
_cell.angle_alpha   90.00
_cell.angle_beta   90.00
_cell.angle_gamma   90.00
#
_symmetry.space_group_name_H-M   'P 1'
#
loop_
_entity.id
_entity.type
_entity.pdbx_description
1 polymer ?
#
loop_
_entity_poly.entity_id
_entity_poly.type
_entity_poly.pdbx_seq_one_letter_code
_entity_poly.pdbx_strand_id
1 'polypeptide(L)'
;MSEQQQRRKRERDINEGTSWSGRSLTTIYAGISVLHRDYEDSRAAIAFRNSAYLFDYIVFDLPAESSNTPVHTICNRIVSELRTYSEKHKEKLVGLAMPLSLADKYPPLCPQLWRELDILPLVLEHKERARADADQGELATFASWNTKELDEQADSMVRKCLRYVSVVGLNP
;
A
#
# COMPACT_ATOMS: atom_id res chain seq x y z
N MET A 1 5.17 -35.31 6.06
CA MET A 1 4.44 -34.12 5.57
C MET A 1 3.20 -33.95 6.43
N SER A 2 3.01 -32.79 7.05
CA SER A 2 2.08 -32.59 8.17
C SER A 2 0.61 -32.64 7.72
N GLU A 3 -0.27 -33.25 8.52
CA GLU A 3 -1.71 -33.38 8.29
C GLU A 3 -2.40 -32.03 8.01
N GLN A 4 -1.83 -30.93 8.55
CA GLN A 4 -2.30 -29.57 8.29
C GLN A 4 -2.13 -29.15 6.82
N GLN A 5 -1.07 -29.60 6.15
CA GLN A 5 -0.88 -29.34 4.71
C GLN A 5 -1.85 -30.15 3.85
N GLN A 6 -2.18 -31.38 4.28
CA GLN A 6 -3.17 -32.22 3.58
C GLN A 6 -4.60 -31.69 3.76
N ARG A 7 -4.91 -31.05 4.89
CA ARG A 7 -6.23 -30.42 5.13
C ARG A 7 -6.42 -29.17 4.26
N ARG A 8 -5.40 -28.30 4.19
CA ARG A 8 -5.39 -27.10 3.32
C ARG A 8 -5.44 -27.40 1.82
N LYS A 9 -4.98 -28.58 1.40
CA LYS A 9 -5.05 -29.02 0.00
C LYS A 9 -6.44 -29.57 -0.33
N ARG A 10 -7.04 -30.36 0.58
CA ARG A 10 -8.41 -30.87 0.43
C ARG A 10 -9.48 -29.78 0.44
N GLU A 11 -9.34 -28.75 1.28
CA GLU A 11 -10.26 -27.60 1.25
C GLU A 11 -10.16 -26.79 -0.05
N ARG A 12 -8.99 -26.80 -0.71
CA ARG A 12 -8.77 -26.15 -2.01
C ARG A 12 -9.50 -26.89 -3.14
N ASP A 13 -9.44 -28.21 -3.14
CA ASP A 13 -9.99 -29.05 -4.22
C ASP A 13 -11.53 -29.21 -4.13
N ILE A 14 -12.13 -29.09 -2.93
CA ILE A 14 -13.60 -29.23 -2.75
C ILE A 14 -14.39 -28.02 -3.30
N ASN A 15 -13.75 -26.85 -3.46
CA ASN A 15 -14.42 -25.61 -3.86
C ASN A 15 -14.32 -25.29 -5.37
N GLU A 16 -13.73 -26.18 -6.18
CA GLU A 16 -13.63 -26.00 -7.64
C GLU A 16 -14.87 -26.47 -8.41
N GLY A 17 -15.77 -27.23 -7.77
CA GLY A 17 -17.04 -27.66 -8.35
C GLY A 17 -18.22 -26.90 -7.75
N THR A 18 -18.90 -26.08 -8.56
CA THR A 18 -20.19 -25.41 -8.26
C THR A 18 -20.17 -24.35 -7.15
N SER A 19 -19.78 -23.13 -7.49
CA SER A 19 -20.05 -21.94 -6.68
C SER A 19 -20.29 -20.73 -7.60
N TRP A 20 -21.54 -20.25 -7.68
CA TRP A 20 -21.93 -18.97 -8.32
C TRP A 20 -21.36 -17.75 -7.56
N SER A 21 -20.94 -17.94 -6.31
CA SER A 21 -20.02 -17.03 -5.64
C SER A 21 -18.62 -17.27 -6.21
N GLY A 22 -18.16 -16.41 -7.11
CA GLY A 22 -16.76 -16.41 -7.55
C GLY A 22 -15.80 -16.49 -6.35
N ARG A 23 -14.56 -16.93 -6.60
CA ARG A 23 -13.48 -17.01 -5.59
C ARG A 23 -13.55 -15.79 -4.67
N SER A 24 -13.52 -15.98 -3.35
CA SER A 24 -13.45 -14.87 -2.39
C SER A 24 -12.26 -14.00 -2.78
N LEU A 25 -12.51 -12.84 -3.38
CA LEU A 25 -11.44 -11.92 -3.76
C LEU A 25 -10.85 -11.42 -2.45
N THR A 26 -9.62 -11.81 -2.15
CA THR A 26 -8.88 -11.20 -1.03
C THR A 26 -8.69 -9.73 -1.39
N THR A 27 -9.38 -8.85 -0.68
CA THR A 27 -9.18 -7.41 -0.86
C THR A 27 -7.83 -7.02 -0.29
N ILE A 28 -7.00 -6.43 -1.14
CA ILE A 28 -5.68 -5.93 -0.75
C ILE A 28 -5.69 -4.41 -0.78
N TYR A 29 -5.05 -3.83 0.22
CA TYR A 29 -4.80 -2.42 0.35
C TYR A 29 -3.29 -2.18 0.27
N ALA A 30 -2.92 -1.06 -0.32
CA ALA A 30 -1.53 -0.64 -0.46
C ALA A 30 -1.27 0.64 0.33
N GLY A 31 0.00 0.85 0.66
CA GLY A 31 0.50 2.07 1.28
C GLY A 31 1.84 2.38 0.65
N ILE A 32 2.04 3.61 0.21
CA ILE A 32 3.30 4.03 -0.42
C ILE A 32 4.01 5.08 0.42
N SER A 33 5.33 5.04 0.44
CA SER A 33 6.18 6.15 0.85
C SER A 33 7.32 6.34 -0.14
N VAL A 34 7.83 7.57 -0.23
CA VAL A 34 8.93 7.94 -1.12
C VAL A 34 9.96 8.73 -0.34
N LEU A 35 11.20 8.25 -0.38
CA LEU A 35 12.37 8.96 0.10
C LEU A 35 12.98 9.72 -1.08
N HIS A 36 12.86 11.04 -1.04
CA HIS A 36 13.55 11.92 -1.98
C HIS A 36 14.97 12.16 -1.47
N ARG A 37 15.97 11.96 -2.33
CA ARG A 37 17.35 12.35 -2.08
C ARG A 37 17.74 13.40 -3.10
N ASP A 38 18.29 14.51 -2.63
CA ASP A 38 18.80 15.53 -3.53
C ASP A 38 19.99 14.94 -4.31
N TYR A 39 19.95 15.08 -5.64
CA TYR A 39 21.01 14.66 -6.58
C TYR A 39 21.28 13.14 -6.71
N GLU A 40 20.46 12.29 -6.09
CA GLU A 40 20.53 10.82 -6.22
C GLU A 40 19.16 10.24 -6.66
N ASP A 41 19.15 8.97 -7.07
CA ASP A 41 17.91 8.26 -7.34
C ASP A 41 17.05 8.20 -6.08
N SER A 42 15.82 8.70 -6.19
CA SER A 42 14.83 8.61 -5.12
C SER A 42 14.38 7.16 -4.98
N ARG A 43 13.91 6.75 -3.80
CA ARG A 43 13.45 5.38 -3.57
C ARG A 43 12.01 5.39 -3.09
N ALA A 44 11.23 4.43 -3.56
CA ALA A 44 9.85 4.22 -3.14
C ALA A 44 9.71 2.85 -2.47
N ALA A 45 8.84 2.77 -1.46
CA ALA A 45 8.37 1.50 -0.93
C ALA A 45 6.85 1.44 -0.99
N ILE A 46 6.33 0.26 -1.34
CA ILE A 46 4.90 -0.05 -1.30
C ILE A 46 4.71 -1.26 -0.40
N ALA A 47 3.87 -1.12 0.63
CA ALA A 47 3.46 -2.20 1.52
C ALA A 47 2.04 -2.66 1.18
N PHE A 48 1.81 -3.97 1.21
CA PHE A 48 0.53 -4.59 0.84
C PHE A 48 -0.09 -5.35 2.02
N ARG A 49 -1.34 -5.02 2.38
CA ARG A 49 -2.06 -5.66 3.49
C ARG A 49 -3.46 -6.10 3.08
N ASN A 50 -3.96 -7.12 3.76
CA ASN A 50 -5.41 -7.29 3.93
C ASN A 50 -5.84 -6.82 5.34
N SER A 51 -7.08 -7.10 5.73
CA SER A 51 -7.62 -6.72 7.04
C SER A 51 -6.87 -7.31 8.24
N ALA A 52 -6.12 -8.40 8.06
CA ALA A 52 -5.53 -9.16 9.17
C ALA A 52 -3.99 -9.17 9.17
N TYR A 53 -3.35 -9.09 8.00
CA TYR A 53 -1.92 -9.36 7.85
C TYR A 53 -1.24 -8.39 6.86
N LEU A 54 0.05 -8.16 7.11
CA LEU A 54 0.99 -7.69 6.10
C LEU A 54 1.38 -8.87 5.22
N PHE A 55 1.14 -8.74 3.92
CA PHE A 55 1.44 -9.79 2.95
C PHE A 55 2.84 -9.66 2.39
N ASP A 56 3.18 -8.45 1.93
CA ASP A 56 4.38 -8.21 1.16
C ASP A 56 4.76 -6.72 1.19
N TYR A 57 5.98 -6.45 0.79
CA TYR A 57 6.45 -5.10 0.48
C TYR A 57 7.40 -5.14 -0.71
N ILE A 58 7.39 -4.06 -1.51
CA ILE A 58 8.35 -3.86 -2.57
C ILE A 58 9.08 -2.54 -2.34
N VAL A 59 10.38 -2.53 -2.63
CA VAL A 59 11.20 -1.32 -2.64
C VAL A 59 11.84 -1.21 -4.02
N PHE A 60 11.73 -0.06 -4.64
CA PHE A 60 12.23 0.18 -5.99
C PHE A 60 12.77 1.60 -6.13
N ASP A 61 13.68 1.75 -7.08
CA ASP A 61 14.28 3.04 -7.39
C ASP A 61 13.39 3.82 -8.36
N LEU A 62 13.27 5.10 -8.08
CA LEU A 62 12.59 6.07 -8.90
C LEU A 62 13.62 6.76 -9.81
N PRO A 63 13.27 7.00 -11.09
CA PRO A 63 14.14 7.74 -11.99
C PRO A 63 14.56 9.10 -11.41
N ALA A 64 15.82 9.47 -11.58
CA ALA A 64 16.31 10.78 -11.21
C ALA A 64 15.41 11.91 -11.77
N GLU A 65 15.01 12.81 -10.88
CA GLU A 65 14.26 14.00 -11.23
C GLU A 65 15.24 15.06 -11.74
N SER A 66 15.22 15.29 -13.05
CA SER A 66 15.93 16.39 -13.70
C SER A 66 14.91 17.42 -14.19
N SER A 67 15.36 18.62 -14.55
CA SER A 67 14.50 19.64 -15.17
C SER A 67 13.79 19.16 -16.45
N ASN A 68 14.30 18.09 -17.06
CA ASN A 68 13.76 17.49 -18.28
C ASN A 68 12.96 16.20 -18.03
N THR A 69 12.91 15.69 -16.79
CA THR A 69 12.15 14.48 -16.47
C THR A 69 10.67 14.85 -16.37
N PRO A 70 9.78 14.33 -17.24
CA PRO A 70 8.36 14.60 -17.12
C PRO A 70 7.82 14.04 -15.79
N VAL A 71 7.00 14.79 -15.08
CA VAL A 71 6.31 14.36 -13.82
C VAL A 71 5.61 13.00 -13.99
N HIS A 72 5.09 12.75 -15.19
CA HIS A 72 4.45 11.48 -15.55
C HIS A 72 5.38 10.27 -15.45
N THR A 73 6.70 10.42 -15.58
CA THR A 73 7.66 9.31 -15.51
C THR A 73 7.61 8.62 -14.15
N ILE A 74 7.58 9.40 -13.06
CA ILE A 74 7.50 8.86 -11.70
C ILE A 74 6.14 8.20 -11.46
N CYS A 75 5.06 8.88 -11.85
CA CYS A 75 3.71 8.35 -11.70
C CYS A 75 3.53 7.03 -12.46
N ASN A 76 4.00 6.98 -13.71
CA ASN A 76 3.97 5.78 -14.55
C ASN A 76 4.79 4.64 -13.92
N ARG A 77 5.95 4.95 -13.32
CA ARG A 77 6.74 3.94 -12.62
C ARG A 77 5.96 3.33 -11.46
N ILE A 78 5.35 4.16 -10.60
CA ILE A 78 4.54 3.69 -9.46
C ILE A 78 3.34 2.85 -9.94
N VAL A 79 2.61 3.33 -10.94
CA VAL A 79 1.46 2.63 -11.52
C VAL A 79 1.89 1.29 -12.13
N SER A 80 3.05 1.23 -12.79
CA SER A 80 3.60 -0.01 -13.33
C SER A 80 3.89 -1.04 -12.25
N GLU A 81 4.53 -0.64 -11.14
CA GLU A 81 4.84 -1.57 -10.03
C GLU A 81 3.56 -2.15 -9.40
N LEU A 82 2.52 -1.31 -9.21
CA LEU A 82 1.23 -1.74 -8.69
C LEU A 82 0.51 -2.71 -9.64
N ARG A 83 0.55 -2.43 -10.94
CA ARG A 83 0.01 -3.32 -11.99
C ARG A 83 0.72 -4.67 -11.98
N THR A 84 2.06 -4.65 -12.01
CA THR A 84 2.88 -5.86 -12.00
C THR A 84 2.59 -6.71 -10.76
N TYR A 85 2.45 -6.08 -9.59
CA TYR A 85 2.06 -6.79 -8.37
C TYR A 85 0.68 -7.45 -8.51
N SER A 86 -0.35 -6.69 -8.92
CA SER A 86 -1.71 -7.19 -9.07
C SER A 86 -1.79 -8.37 -10.06
N GLU A 87 -1.10 -8.28 -11.20
CA GLU A 87 -1.05 -9.34 -12.22
C GLU A 87 -0.31 -10.58 -11.72
N LYS A 88 0.85 -10.40 -11.08
CA LYS A 88 1.67 -11.50 -10.55
C LYS A 88 0.93 -12.28 -9.45
N HIS A 89 0.24 -11.58 -8.56
CA HIS A 89 -0.43 -12.20 -7.41
C HIS A 89 -1.89 -12.58 -7.70
N LYS A 90 -2.47 -12.13 -8.83
CA LYS A 90 -3.88 -12.30 -9.19
C LYS A 90 -4.83 -11.74 -8.12
N GLU A 91 -4.43 -10.61 -7.53
CA GLU A 91 -5.16 -9.94 -6.45
C GLU A 91 -5.61 -8.54 -6.89
N LYS A 92 -6.78 -8.11 -6.41
CA LYS A 92 -7.27 -6.75 -6.66
C LYS A 92 -6.83 -5.83 -5.53
N LEU A 93 -6.05 -4.81 -5.88
CA LEU A 93 -5.78 -3.68 -5.02
C LEU A 93 -7.01 -2.76 -5.04
N VAL A 94 -7.61 -2.51 -3.88
CA VAL A 94 -8.85 -1.69 -3.79
C VAL A 94 -8.55 -0.26 -3.38
N GLY A 95 -7.54 -0.05 -2.55
CA GLY A 95 -7.16 1.28 -2.11
C GLY A 95 -5.66 1.40 -1.91
N LEU A 96 -5.15 2.62 -2.07
CA LEU A 96 -3.76 2.95 -1.84
C LEU A 96 -3.67 4.24 -1.03
N ALA A 97 -3.07 4.16 0.16
CA ALA A 97 -2.79 5.34 0.96
C ALA A 97 -1.41 5.93 0.65
N MET A 98 -1.33 7.26 0.60
CA MET A 98 -0.09 7.99 0.36
C MET A 98 0.03 9.26 1.22
N PRO A 99 1.26 9.71 1.51
CA PRO A 99 1.51 11.02 2.10
C PRO A 99 0.96 12.16 1.23
N LEU A 100 0.45 13.21 1.88
CA LEU A 100 0.06 14.46 1.21
C LEU A 100 1.20 15.05 0.37
N SER A 101 2.43 15.03 0.92
CA SER A 101 3.63 15.48 0.19
C SER A 101 3.86 14.76 -1.14
N LEU A 102 3.50 13.46 -1.22
CA LEU A 102 3.61 12.71 -2.46
C LEU A 102 2.52 13.11 -3.46
N ALA A 103 1.29 13.27 -2.99
CA ALA A 103 0.17 13.69 -3.84
C ALA A 103 0.36 15.10 -4.39
N ASP A 104 0.89 16.03 -3.58
CA ASP A 104 1.19 17.40 -3.98
C ASP A 104 2.34 17.45 -5.00
N LYS A 105 3.36 16.62 -4.81
CA LYS A 105 4.50 16.53 -5.74
C LYS A 105 4.11 15.89 -7.08
N TYR A 106 3.21 14.92 -7.06
CA TYR A 106 2.76 14.18 -8.24
C TYR A 106 1.23 14.23 -8.44
N PRO A 107 0.65 15.40 -8.78
CA PRO A 107 -0.80 15.54 -8.98
C PRO A 107 -1.43 14.54 -9.97
N PRO A 108 -0.74 14.09 -11.04
CA PRO A 108 -1.30 13.08 -11.96
C PRO A 108 -1.47 11.69 -11.34
N LEU A 109 -0.83 11.37 -10.22
CA LEU A 109 -0.83 10.01 -9.67
C LEU A 109 -2.22 9.53 -9.26
N CYS A 110 -2.96 10.34 -8.49
CA CYS A 110 -4.31 10.00 -8.04
C CYS A 110 -5.29 9.70 -9.19
N PRO A 111 -5.44 10.56 -10.22
CA PRO A 111 -6.30 10.24 -11.35
C PRO A 111 -5.81 9.04 -12.17
N GLN A 112 -4.49 8.80 -12.27
CA GLN A 112 -3.97 7.60 -12.93
C GLN A 112 -4.31 6.32 -12.19
N LEU A 113 -4.19 6.30 -10.86
CA LEU A 113 -4.56 5.14 -10.03
C LEU A 113 -6.02 4.73 -10.24
N TRP A 114 -6.93 5.71 -10.23
CA TRP A 114 -8.34 5.46 -10.49
C TRP A 114 -8.59 4.96 -11.92
N ARG A 115 -8.08 5.70 -12.91
CA ARG A 115 -8.34 5.44 -14.33
C ARG A 115 -7.75 4.12 -14.81
N GLU A 116 -6.55 3.78 -14.36
CA GLU A 116 -5.77 2.68 -14.96
C GLU A 116 -5.87 1.37 -14.17
N LEU A 117 -6.12 1.46 -12.86
CA LEU A 117 -6.09 0.30 -11.96
C LEU A 117 -7.36 0.13 -11.11
N ASP A 118 -8.33 1.06 -11.18
CA ASP A 118 -9.52 1.06 -10.30
C ASP A 118 -9.13 1.03 -8.81
N ILE A 119 -8.07 1.76 -8.46
CA ILE A 119 -7.56 1.91 -7.09
C ILE A 119 -8.03 3.23 -6.52
N LEU A 120 -8.66 3.21 -5.34
CA LEU A 120 -9.05 4.41 -4.60
C LEU A 120 -7.81 5.05 -3.92
N PRO A 121 -7.36 6.24 -4.33
CA PRO A 121 -6.28 6.93 -3.64
C PRO A 121 -6.78 7.55 -2.33
N LEU A 122 -6.05 7.32 -1.24
CA LEU A 122 -6.29 7.95 0.06
C LEU A 122 -5.10 8.81 0.45
N VAL A 123 -5.23 10.13 0.30
CA VAL A 123 -4.19 11.08 0.63
C VAL A 123 -4.28 11.44 2.11
N LEU A 124 -3.18 11.25 2.84
CA LEU A 124 -3.13 11.43 4.29
C LEU A 124 -2.01 12.40 4.67
N GLU A 125 -2.35 13.40 5.48
CA GLU A 125 -1.36 14.20 6.16
C GLU A 125 -0.68 13.33 7.24
N HIS A 126 0.65 13.33 7.28
CA HIS A 126 1.39 12.80 8.41
C HIS A 126 1.85 13.97 9.28
N LYS A 127 1.37 14.03 10.52
CA LYS A 127 1.90 15.00 11.48
C LYS A 127 3.15 14.41 12.13
N GLU A 128 4.22 15.18 12.11
CA GLU A 128 5.35 14.93 12.99
C GLU A 128 4.84 15.09 14.42
N ARG A 129 4.82 13.99 15.17
CA ARG A 129 4.58 14.03 16.60
C ARG A 129 5.80 13.45 17.26
N ALA A 130 6.57 14.31 17.92
CA ALA A 130 7.57 13.86 18.88
C ALA A 130 6.83 13.11 20.01
N ARG A 131 7.36 11.94 20.39
CA ARG A 131 6.83 11.19 21.54
C ARG A 131 6.84 12.12 22.76
N ALA A 132 5.72 12.22 23.45
CA ALA A 132 5.67 12.87 24.74
C ALA A 132 5.82 11.81 25.84
N ASP A 133 6.47 12.15 26.95
CA ASP A 133 6.62 11.23 28.09
C ASP A 133 5.27 10.79 28.70
N ALA A 134 4.19 11.51 28.37
CA ALA A 134 2.82 11.18 28.76
C ALA A 134 2.08 10.27 27.76
N ASP A 135 2.69 9.89 26.63
CA ASP A 135 2.05 9.00 25.66
C ASP A 135 1.88 7.59 26.24
N GLN A 136 0.66 7.05 26.16
CA GLN A 136 0.32 5.69 26.58
C GLN A 136 -0.19 4.88 25.38
N GLY A 137 -0.05 3.55 25.44
CA GLY A 137 -0.55 2.64 24.40
C GLY A 137 0.18 2.77 23.06
N GLU A 138 -0.55 2.69 21.93
CA GLU A 138 0.01 2.79 20.57
C GLU A 138 0.80 4.08 20.30
N LEU A 139 0.54 5.14 21.06
CA LEU A 139 1.22 6.42 20.93
C LEU A 139 2.65 6.36 21.48
N ALA A 140 2.89 5.56 22.52
CA ALA A 140 4.22 5.40 23.13
C ALA A 140 5.20 4.63 22.22
N THR A 141 4.67 3.69 21.43
CA THR A 141 5.45 2.90 20.46
C THR A 141 5.63 3.61 19.11
N PHE A 142 4.92 4.72 18.86
CA PHE A 142 4.97 5.39 17.57
C PHE A 142 6.32 6.06 17.33
N ALA A 143 7.17 5.50 16.48
CA ALA A 143 8.36 6.19 15.99
C ALA A 143 7.93 7.45 15.21
N SER A 144 8.64 8.56 15.35
CA SER A 144 8.40 9.76 14.55
C SER A 144 8.52 9.42 13.06
N TRP A 145 7.77 10.10 12.18
CA TRP A 145 7.76 9.81 10.73
C TRP A 145 9.17 9.76 10.14
N ASN A 146 10.01 10.74 10.51
CA ASN A 146 11.39 10.86 10.01
C ASN A 146 12.36 9.82 10.59
N THR A 147 11.96 9.09 11.63
CA THR A 147 12.77 8.00 12.23
C THR A 147 12.38 6.62 11.70
N LYS A 148 11.30 6.53 10.92
CA LYS A 148 10.87 5.28 10.31
C LYS A 148 11.66 4.99 9.04
N GLU A 149 12.00 3.73 8.85
CA GLU A 149 12.50 3.26 7.55
C GLU A 149 11.41 3.38 6.48
N LEU A 150 11.82 3.40 5.20
CA LEU A 150 10.93 3.70 4.08
C LEU A 150 9.77 2.70 3.95
N ASP A 151 10.03 1.42 4.20
CA ASP A 151 9.04 0.35 4.22
C ASP A 151 8.12 0.44 5.45
N GLU A 152 8.63 0.84 6.62
CA GLU A 152 7.82 1.12 7.81
C GLU A 152 6.86 2.30 7.61
N GLN A 153 7.29 3.33 6.88
CA GLN A 153 6.43 4.44 6.47
C GLN A 153 5.31 3.97 5.55
N ALA A 154 5.64 3.17 4.54
CA ALA A 154 4.67 2.56 3.62
C ALA A 154 3.67 1.67 4.37
N ASP A 155 4.16 0.85 5.32
CA ASP A 155 3.32 0.03 6.20
C ASP A 155 2.37 0.87 7.06
N SER A 156 2.87 1.97 7.61
CA SER A 156 2.04 2.91 8.37
C SER A 156 0.93 3.52 7.51
N MET A 157 1.18 3.79 6.22
CA MET A 157 0.18 4.33 5.31
C MET A 157 -0.93 3.31 5.04
N VAL A 158 -0.59 2.06 4.72
CA VAL A 158 -1.61 1.02 4.46
C VAL A 158 -2.44 0.72 5.71
N ARG A 159 -1.86 0.73 6.92
CA ARG A 159 -2.63 0.60 8.17
C ARG A 159 -3.64 1.72 8.36
N LYS A 160 -3.28 2.96 8.00
CA LYS A 160 -4.25 4.07 7.99
C LYS A 160 -5.31 3.87 6.91
N CYS A 161 -4.94 3.39 5.72
CA CYS A 161 -5.89 3.05 4.65
C CYS A 161 -7.00 2.12 5.15
N LEU A 162 -6.60 1.02 5.79
CA LEU A 162 -7.52 0.04 6.38
C LEU A 162 -8.45 0.67 7.41
N ARG A 163 -7.97 1.60 8.24
CA ARG A 163 -8.80 2.29 9.23
C ARG A 163 -9.87 3.16 8.58
N TYR A 164 -9.55 3.87 7.50
CA TYR A 164 -10.53 4.73 6.83
C TYR A 164 -11.51 3.91 5.97
N VAL A 165 -11.03 2.92 5.22
CA VAL A 165 -11.88 2.15 4.32
C VAL A 165 -12.73 1.10 5.06
N SER A 166 -12.17 0.42 6.07
CA SER A 166 -12.92 -0.61 6.82
C SER A 166 -14.00 -0.01 7.72
N VAL A 167 -13.83 1.22 8.24
CA VAL A 167 -14.84 1.88 9.07
C VAL A 167 -16.04 2.35 8.24
N VAL A 168 -15.82 2.73 6.98
CA VAL A 168 -16.91 3.16 6.09
C VAL A 168 -17.83 1.99 5.68
N GLY A 169 -17.40 0.74 5.84
CA GLY A 169 -18.21 -0.46 5.57
C GLY A 169 -19.05 -0.98 6.76
N LEU A 170 -19.01 -0.34 7.92
CA LEU A 170 -19.65 -0.85 9.16
C LEU A 170 -20.80 0.02 9.72
N ASN A 171 -21.29 1.02 8.97
CA ASN A 171 -22.53 1.73 9.32
C ASN A 171 -23.59 1.52 8.23
N PRO A 172 -24.45 0.50 8.34
CA PRO A 172 -25.77 0.50 7.72
C PRO A 172 -26.71 1.54 8.38
#